data_AF-A0A1M5BN24-F1
#
_entry.id   AF-A0A1M5BN24-F1
#
_cell.length_a   1.000
_cell.length_b   1.000
_cell.length_c   1.000
_cell.angle_alpha   90.00
_cell.angle_beta   90.00
_cell.angle_gamma   90.00
#
_symmetry.space_group_name_H-M   'P 1'
#
loop_
_entity.id
_entity.type
_entity.pdbx_description
1 polymer ?
#
loop_
_entity_poly.entity_id
_entity_poly.type
_entity_poly.pdbx_seq_one_letter_code
_entity_poly.pdbx_strand_id
1 'polypeptide(L)' 'MKTLIMLALLGTVLAIAGCTEPGHYPVSNQECGPEDPVKDMDVNDCGSPLV' A
#
# COMPACT_ATOMS: atom_id res chain seq x y z
N MET A 1 15.87 33.71 4.63
CA MET A 1 14.77 33.07 5.40
C MET A 1 13.75 32.40 4.49
N LYS A 2 13.20 33.09 3.46
CA LYS A 2 12.24 32.49 2.51
C LYS A 2 12.72 31.21 1.82
N THR A 3 13.99 31.15 1.43
CA THR A 3 14.60 29.98 0.80
C THR A 3 14.64 28.76 1.71
N LEU A 4 15.00 28.95 2.99
CA LEU A 4 15.01 27.88 4.00
C LEU A 4 13.61 27.34 4.28
N ILE A 5 12.61 28.22 4.32
CA ILE A 5 11.20 27.83 4.50
C ILE A 5 10.71 26.98 3.30
N MET A 6 11.08 27.35 2.07
CA MET A 6 10.72 26.56 0.89
C MET A 6 11.37 25.18 0.87
N LEU A 7 12.63 25.07 1.31
CA LEU A 7 13.32 23.78 1.44
C LEU A 7 12.67 22.88 2.51
N ALA A 8 12.28 23.46 3.66
CA ALA A 8 11.59 22.72 4.71
C ALA A 8 10.23 22.18 4.23
N LEU A 9 9.45 23.00 3.52
CA LEU A 9 8.17 22.60 2.93
C LEU A 9 8.34 21.47 1.89
N LEU A 10 9.34 21.60 1.00
CA LEU A 10 9.61 20.56 0.00
C LEU A 10 9.99 19.22 0.66
N GLY A 11 10.79 19.26 1.73
CA GLY A 11 11.16 18.07 2.50
C GLY A 11 9.95 17.38 3.14
N THR A 12 8.99 18.15 3.68
CA THR A 12 7.78 17.58 4.28
C THR A 12 6.88 16.87 3.28
N VAL A 13 6.71 17.42 2.06
CA VAL A 13 5.87 16.81 1.01
C VAL A 13 6.48 15.49 0.53
N LEU A 14 7.81 15.41 0.41
CA LEU A 14 8.50 14.19 0.01
C LEU A 14 8.42 13.10 1.09
N ALA A 15 8.47 13.47 2.37
CA ALA A 15 8.38 12.51 3.48
C ALA A 15 6.98 11.85 3.59
N ILE A 16 5.90 12.58 3.30
CA ILE A 16 4.53 12.03 3.36
C ILE A 16 4.15 11.22 2.10
N ALA A 17 4.76 11.52 0.95
CA ALA A 17 4.45 10.83 -0.31
C ALA A 17 4.94 9.36 -0.33
N GLY A 18 5.85 8.98 0.57
CA GLY A 18 6.36 7.61 0.70
C GLY A 18 5.50 6.68 1.58
N CYS A 19 4.52 7.21 2.32
CA CYS A 19 3.65 6.41 3.21
C CYS A 19 2.44 5.80 2.47
N THR A 20 2.64 5.35 1.24
CA THR A 20 1.67 4.48 0.56
C THR A 20 2.31 3.11 0.51
N GLU A 21 1.66 2.09 1.05
CA GLU A 21 2.07 0.68 0.90
C GLU A 21 1.43 0.15 -0.40
N PRO A 22 2.10 0.24 -1.56
CA PRO A 22 1.55 -0.33 -2.78
C PRO A 22 1.39 -1.84 -2.63
N GLY A 23 0.22 -2.37 -3.00
CA GLY A 23 -0.04 -3.81 -2.91
C GLY A 23 -0.59 -4.29 -1.57
N HIS A 24 -1.17 -3.41 -0.75
CA HIS A 24 -1.95 -3.84 0.41
C HIS A 24 -3.20 -4.64 -0.05
N TYR A 25 -3.59 -5.66 0.71
CA TYR A 25 -4.88 -6.34 0.48
C TYR A 25 -6.05 -5.49 0.98
N PRO A 26 -7.15 -5.32 0.20
CA PRO A 26 -7.39 -5.95 -1.11
C PRO A 26 -6.74 -5.18 -2.27
N VAL A 27 -6.06 -5.90 -3.16
CA VAL A 27 -5.43 -5.33 -4.38
C VAL A 27 -6.45 -4.63 -5.29
N SER A 28 -7.71 -5.05 -5.24
CA SER A 28 -8.82 -4.46 -5.99
C SER A 28 -9.40 -3.19 -5.36
N ASN A 29 -9.05 -2.86 -4.10
CA ASN A 29 -9.68 -1.80 -3.30
C ASN A 29 -11.21 -1.93 -3.19
N GLN A 30 -11.76 -3.13 -3.38
CA GLN A 30 -13.17 -3.42 -3.18
C GLN A 30 -13.35 -4.15 -1.85
N GLU A 31 -14.33 -3.73 -1.05
CA GLU A 31 -14.74 -4.47 0.14
C GLU A 31 -15.33 -5.83 -0.25
N CYS A 32 -15.09 -6.85 0.57
CA CYS A 32 -15.72 -8.15 0.35
C CYS A 32 -17.22 -8.05 0.64
N GLY A 33 -18.05 -8.43 -0.33
CA GLY A 33 -19.50 -8.51 -0.22
C GLY A 33 -19.98 -9.82 0.40
N PRO A 34 -21.24 -9.88 0.87
CA PRO A 34 -21.82 -11.11 1.42
C PRO A 34 -21.99 -12.24 0.39
N GLU A 35 -22.03 -11.89 -0.90
CA GLU A 35 -22.11 -12.83 -2.03
C GLU A 35 -20.72 -13.23 -2.57
N ASP A 36 -19.64 -12.66 -2.03
CA ASP A 36 -18.30 -13.03 -2.45
C ASP A 36 -17.99 -14.46 -1.98
N PRO A 37 -17.43 -15.32 -2.86
CA PRO A 37 -17.16 -16.70 -2.51
C PRO A 37 -16.15 -16.75 -1.38
N VAL A 38 -16.51 -17.46 -0.30
CA VAL A 38 -15.53 -17.85 0.72
C VAL A 38 -14.52 -18.76 0.04
N LYS A 39 -13.32 -18.24 -0.17
CA LYS A 39 -12.24 -19.02 -0.75
C LYS A 39 -11.43 -19.63 0.39
N ASP A 40 -11.46 -20.95 0.49
CA ASP A 40 -10.52 -21.67 1.34
C ASP A 40 -9.11 -21.37 0.81
N MET A 41 -8.26 -20.82 1.68
CA MET A 41 -6.87 -20.53 1.35
C MET A 41 -6.02 -21.70 1.81
N ASP A 42 -5.46 -22.44 0.85
CA ASP A 42 -4.49 -23.48 1.16
C ASP A 42 -3.08 -22.86 1.20
N VAL A 43 -2.22 -23.35 2.10
CA VAL A 43 -0.84 -22.84 2.24
C VAL A 43 -0.05 -23.01 0.93
N ASN A 44 -0.40 -24.00 0.11
CA ASN A 44 0.23 -24.21 -1.20
C ASN A 44 -0.22 -23.18 -2.25
N ASP A 45 -1.33 -22.45 -2.05
CA ASP A 45 -1.74 -21.34 -2.93
C ASP A 45 -0.83 -20.12 -2.78
N CYS A 46 -0.19 -19.99 -1.61
CA CYS A 46 0.83 -18.98 -1.39
C CYS A 46 2.11 -19.46 -2.05
N GLY A 47 2.34 -19.04 -3.30
CA GLY A 47 3.66 -19.11 -3.90
C GLY A 47 4.64 -18.36 -3.01
N SER A 48 5.46 -19.08 -2.25
CA SER A 48 6.68 -18.49 -1.71
C SER A 48 7.40 -17.87 -2.92
N PRO A 49 7.79 -16.59 -2.89
CA PRO A 49 8.70 -16.08 -3.90
C PRO A 49 10.02 -16.80 -3.67
N LEU A 50 10.16 -17.98 -4.28
CA LEU A 50 11.41 -18.68 -4.40
C LEU A 50 12.24 -17.89 -5.41
N VAL A 51 13.09 -17.02 -4.85
CA VAL A 51 14.22 -16.32 -5.45
C VAL A 51 13.86 -15.09 -6.30
#